data_AF-A0A6A4RHQ4-F1
#
_entry.id   AF-A0A6A4RHQ4-F1
#
_cell.length_a   1.000
_cell.length_b   1.000
_cell.length_c   1.000
_cell.angle_alpha   90.00
_cell.angle_beta   90.00
_cell.angle_gamma   90.00
#
_symmetry.space_group_name_H-M   'P 1'
#
loop_
_entity.id
_entity.type
_entity.pdbx_description
1 polymer ?
#
loop_
_entity_poly.entity_id
_entity_poly.type
_entity_poly.pdbx_seq_one_letter_code
_entity_poly.pdbx_strand_id
1 'polypeptide(L)'
;MELSPVVDGDFIPDDPSRLFHNAAHFDFMAGVNSMDGHIFAGVDVPSINQKNGNTTAEDVKGLLAGLTKEKGNAAVASAFSAYSSHWGSFPEPAVLKKTVADIETDFLFLVPTQIALQLHADNSRND
;
A
#
# COMPACT_ATOMS: atom_id res chain seq x y z
N MET A 1 -17.78 12.27 5.17
CA MET A 1 -16.93 13.48 5.16
C MET A 1 -15.51 12.97 5.21
N GLU A 2 -14.73 13.21 4.17
CA GLU A 2 -13.31 12.82 4.11
C GLU A 2 -12.50 14.02 4.59
N LEU A 3 -11.75 13.84 5.68
CA LEU A 3 -10.92 14.88 6.29
C LEU A 3 -9.48 14.36 6.37
N SER A 4 -8.59 14.97 5.60
CA SER A 4 -7.15 14.72 5.59
C SER A 4 -6.41 16.02 5.22
N PRO A 5 -5.09 16.13 5.46
CA PRO A 5 -4.31 17.26 4.98
C PRO A 5 -4.41 17.43 3.46
N VAL A 6 -4.34 18.68 2.99
CA VAL A 6 -4.35 19.05 1.56
C VAL A 6 -3.17 19.96 1.23
N VAL A 7 -2.77 20.00 -0.04
CA VAL A 7 -1.83 21.02 -0.55
C VAL A 7 -2.56 22.36 -0.55
N ASP A 8 -2.23 23.22 0.41
CA ASP A 8 -2.92 24.49 0.65
C ASP A 8 -2.14 25.72 0.12
N GLY A 9 -0.90 25.52 -0.33
CA GLY A 9 -0.04 26.60 -0.79
C GLY A 9 0.62 27.40 0.34
N ASP A 10 0.46 26.98 1.59
CA ASP A 10 1.02 27.61 2.79
C ASP A 10 1.71 26.57 3.69
N PHE A 11 0.96 25.85 4.54
CA PHE A 11 1.54 24.83 5.41
C PHE A 11 2.10 23.64 4.61
N ILE A 12 1.38 23.21 3.56
CA ILE A 12 1.84 22.26 2.55
C ILE A 12 1.86 22.99 1.18
N PRO A 13 3.00 23.60 0.81
CA PRO A 13 3.05 24.51 -0.33
C PRO A 13 3.06 23.84 -1.73
N ASP A 14 3.43 22.56 -1.83
CA ASP A 14 3.37 21.73 -3.05
C ASP A 14 3.17 20.26 -2.65
N ASP A 15 3.08 19.35 -3.62
CA ASP A 15 3.06 17.92 -3.39
C ASP A 15 4.24 17.48 -2.47
N PRO A 16 3.98 16.71 -1.40
CA PRO A 16 5.00 16.31 -0.44
C PRO A 16 6.26 15.67 -1.06
N SER A 17 6.12 14.96 -2.19
CA SER A 17 7.26 14.33 -2.87
C SER A 17 8.31 15.33 -3.36
N ARG A 18 7.95 16.60 -3.52
CA ARG A 18 8.84 17.68 -3.98
C ARG A 18 9.44 18.50 -2.84
N LEU A 19 9.04 18.24 -1.61
CA LEU A 19 9.39 19.06 -0.44
C LEU A 19 10.51 18.45 0.43
N PHE A 20 11.08 17.30 0.05
CA PHE A 20 12.13 16.63 0.84
C PHE A 20 13.44 17.40 0.97
N HIS A 21 13.69 18.41 0.13
CA HIS A 21 14.80 19.36 0.32
C HIS A 21 14.70 20.12 1.66
N ASN A 22 13.50 20.29 2.20
CA ASN A 22 13.28 20.89 3.53
C ASN A 22 13.70 19.94 4.67
N ALA A 23 13.80 18.64 4.39
CA ALA A 23 14.20 17.62 5.36
C ALA A 23 15.71 17.28 5.30
N ALA A 24 16.49 17.99 4.46
CA ALA A 24 17.88 17.65 4.10
C ALA A 24 18.87 17.56 5.26
N HIS A 25 18.57 18.22 6.39
CA HIS A 25 19.43 18.31 7.58
C HIS A 25 18.83 17.61 8.81
N PHE A 26 17.80 16.80 8.63
CA PHE A 26 17.19 16.03 9.71
C PHE A 26 17.53 14.56 9.55
N ASP A 27 18.01 13.94 10.64
CA ASP A 27 18.05 12.49 10.75
C ASP A 27 16.61 11.96 10.64
N PHE A 28 16.39 11.02 9.73
CA PHE A 28 15.08 10.51 9.40
C PHE A 28 15.04 8.99 9.51
N MET A 29 14.08 8.49 10.27
CA MET A 29 13.78 7.07 10.39
C MET A 29 12.30 6.87 10.12
N ALA A 30 11.99 6.04 9.13
CA ALA A 30 10.64 5.60 8.83
C ALA A 30 10.63 4.08 8.65
N GLY A 31 9.53 3.44 9.02
CA GLY A 31 9.38 2.00 8.97
C GLY A 31 7.91 1.60 9.03
N VAL A 32 7.67 0.32 8.78
CA VAL A 32 6.34 -0.29 8.80
C VAL A 32 6.39 -1.59 9.59
N ASN A 33 5.23 -2.05 10.06
CA ASN A 33 5.10 -3.38 10.62
C ASN A 33 4.72 -4.39 9.53
N SER A 34 5.07 -5.64 9.77
CA SER A 34 4.48 -6.75 9.01
C SER A 34 2.97 -6.73 9.18
N MET A 35 2.23 -6.69 8.07
CA MET A 35 0.77 -6.64 8.02
C MET A 35 0.13 -5.34 8.57
N ASP A 36 0.77 -4.18 8.44
CA ASP A 36 0.15 -2.88 8.80
C ASP A 36 -1.22 -2.65 8.14
N GLY A 37 -1.43 -3.20 6.93
CA GLY A 37 -2.70 -3.15 6.22
C GLY A 37 -3.80 -4.06 6.75
N HIS A 38 -3.53 -4.95 7.72
CA HIS A 38 -4.48 -5.99 8.13
C HIS A 38 -5.83 -5.45 8.64
N ILE A 39 -5.82 -4.32 9.34
CA ILE A 39 -7.06 -3.69 9.84
C ILE A 39 -7.94 -3.25 8.67
N PHE A 40 -7.37 -2.63 7.65
CA PHE A 40 -8.08 -2.16 6.45
C PHE A 40 -8.53 -3.33 5.58
N ALA A 41 -7.64 -4.29 5.34
CA ALA A 41 -7.94 -5.54 4.66
C ALA A 41 -9.16 -6.27 5.28
N GLY A 42 -9.31 -6.18 6.61
CA GLY A 42 -10.41 -6.78 7.34
C GLY A 42 -11.75 -6.07 7.16
N VAL A 43 -11.73 -4.80 6.79
CA VAL A 43 -12.91 -4.01 6.43
C VAL A 43 -13.29 -4.30 4.98
N ASP A 44 -12.31 -4.28 4.07
CA ASP A 44 -12.53 -4.42 2.63
C ASP A 44 -12.83 -5.87 2.21
N VAL A 45 -12.20 -6.85 2.86
CA VAL A 45 -12.43 -8.27 2.64
C VAL A 45 -12.70 -8.98 3.99
N PRO A 46 -13.95 -8.92 4.52
CA PRO A 46 -14.25 -9.40 5.87
C PRO A 46 -13.92 -10.88 6.15
N SER A 47 -13.83 -11.71 5.10
CA SER A 47 -13.53 -13.15 5.22
C SER A 47 -12.12 -13.43 5.75
N ILE A 48 -11.18 -12.47 5.70
CA ILE A 48 -9.81 -12.66 6.21
C ILE A 48 -9.78 -12.87 7.73
N ASN A 49 -10.68 -12.20 8.46
CA ASN A 49 -10.76 -12.25 9.93
C ASN A 49 -11.66 -13.39 10.44
N GLN A 50 -12.29 -14.12 9.53
CA GLN A 50 -13.16 -15.23 9.87
C GLN A 50 -12.37 -16.54 9.76
N LYS A 51 -12.32 -17.32 10.85
CA LYS A 51 -11.62 -18.62 10.88
C LYS A 51 -12.04 -19.54 9.72
N ASN A 52 -13.34 -19.59 9.43
CA ASN A 52 -13.92 -20.40 8.36
C ASN A 52 -14.35 -19.54 7.15
N GLY A 53 -13.92 -18.26 7.11
CA GLY A 53 -14.21 -17.39 5.98
C GLY A 53 -13.48 -17.87 4.74
N ASN A 54 -14.19 -17.88 3.61
CA ASN A 54 -13.64 -18.26 2.32
C ASN A 54 -13.21 -17.00 1.56
N THR A 55 -11.91 -16.75 1.48
CA THR A 55 -11.34 -15.69 0.64
C THR A 55 -10.94 -16.32 -0.69
N THR A 56 -11.36 -15.70 -1.79
CA THR A 56 -11.20 -16.23 -3.16
C THR A 56 -10.23 -15.39 -3.98
N ALA A 57 -9.79 -15.90 -5.13
CA ALA A 57 -8.98 -15.12 -6.07
C ALA A 57 -9.77 -13.93 -6.64
N GLU A 58 -11.09 -14.06 -6.77
CA GLU A 58 -12.00 -13.01 -7.19
C GLU A 58 -12.04 -11.86 -6.18
N ASP A 59 -12.01 -12.15 -4.88
CA ASP A 59 -11.93 -11.12 -3.83
C ASP A 59 -10.64 -10.30 -3.98
N VAL A 60 -9.51 -10.97 -4.24
CA VAL A 60 -8.23 -10.30 -4.47
C VAL A 60 -8.27 -9.41 -5.72
N LYS A 61 -8.88 -9.88 -6.82
CA LYS A 61 -9.08 -9.06 -8.03
C LYS A 61 -9.99 -7.86 -7.76
N GLY A 62 -11.05 -8.04 -6.98
CA GLY A 62 -11.98 -6.98 -6.59
C GLY A 62 -11.28 -5.89 -5.78
N LEU A 63 -10.47 -6.28 -4.80
CA LEU A 63 -9.65 -5.35 -4.02
C LEU A 63 -8.71 -4.54 -4.93
N LEU A 64 -7.95 -5.23 -5.79
CA LEU A 64 -7.03 -4.56 -6.71
C LEU A 64 -7.75 -3.63 -7.69
N ALA A 65 -8.96 -3.98 -8.13
CA ALA A 65 -9.77 -3.10 -8.97
C ALA A 65 -10.18 -1.80 -8.25
N GLY A 66 -10.44 -1.86 -6.94
CA GLY A 66 -10.66 -0.68 -6.10
C GLY A 66 -9.40 0.18 -6.01
N LEU A 67 -8.28 -0.42 -5.58
CA LEU A 67 -7.01 0.30 -5.32
C LEU A 67 -6.37 0.86 -6.59
N THR A 68 -6.61 0.25 -7.75
CA THR A 68 -6.00 0.67 -9.03
C THR A 68 -6.98 1.35 -9.98
N LYS A 69 -8.15 1.77 -9.49
CA LYS A 69 -9.24 2.36 -10.30
C LYS A 69 -8.77 3.45 -11.27
N GLU A 70 -7.90 4.34 -10.82
CA GLU A 70 -7.38 5.45 -11.63
C GLU A 70 -6.38 5.02 -12.72
N LYS A 71 -5.81 3.82 -12.61
CA LYS A 71 -4.85 3.25 -13.57
C LYS A 71 -5.52 2.36 -14.63
N GLY A 72 -6.81 2.07 -14.46
CA GLY A 72 -7.63 1.31 -15.43
C GLY A 72 -7.40 -0.20 -15.42
N ASN A 73 -8.17 -0.93 -16.24
CA ASN A 73 -8.28 -2.40 -16.19
C ASN A 73 -6.94 -3.15 -16.40
N ALA A 74 -6.03 -2.59 -17.19
CA ALA A 74 -4.72 -3.20 -17.41
C ALA A 74 -3.88 -3.29 -16.12
N ALA A 75 -4.03 -2.31 -15.22
CA ALA A 75 -3.35 -2.30 -13.94
C ALA A 75 -3.83 -3.42 -13.02
N VAL A 76 -5.14 -3.72 -13.03
CA VAL A 76 -5.70 -4.84 -12.25
C VAL A 76 -5.07 -6.16 -12.66
N ALA A 77 -4.98 -6.44 -13.96
CA ALA A 77 -4.40 -7.67 -14.48
C ALA A 77 -2.90 -7.78 -14.14
N SER A 78 -2.16 -6.68 -14.30
CA SER A 78 -0.73 -6.63 -13.98
C SER A 78 -0.49 -6.83 -12.48
N ALA A 79 -1.21 -6.12 -11.62
CA ALA A 79 -1.07 -6.24 -10.18
C ALA A 79 -1.48 -7.64 -9.71
N PHE A 80 -2.61 -8.17 -10.20
CA PHE A 80 -3.03 -9.52 -9.86
C PHE A 80 -1.97 -10.55 -10.26
N SER A 81 -1.37 -10.43 -11.45
CA SER A 81 -0.28 -11.31 -11.89
C SER A 81 0.94 -11.23 -10.97
N ALA A 82 1.28 -10.05 -10.45
CA ALA A 82 2.41 -9.89 -9.53
C ALA A 82 2.13 -10.59 -8.19
N TYR A 83 0.98 -10.29 -7.57
CA TYR A 83 0.61 -10.82 -6.26
C TYR A 83 0.26 -12.33 -6.28
N SER A 84 -0.21 -12.86 -7.40
CA SER A 84 -0.56 -14.28 -7.55
C SER A 84 0.57 -15.16 -8.09
N SER A 85 1.74 -14.59 -8.39
CA SER A 85 2.85 -15.28 -9.05
C SER A 85 3.35 -16.55 -8.34
N HIS A 86 3.11 -16.67 -7.02
CA HIS A 86 3.54 -17.80 -6.20
C HIS A 86 2.41 -18.69 -5.67
N TRP A 87 1.15 -18.45 -6.06
CA TRP A 87 -0.03 -19.15 -5.53
C TRP A 87 -0.14 -20.63 -5.93
N GLY A 88 0.46 -21.01 -7.06
CA GLY A 88 0.12 -22.27 -7.74
C GLY A 88 -1.31 -22.26 -8.29
N SER A 89 -1.76 -23.38 -8.87
CA SER A 89 -3.10 -23.47 -9.49
C SER A 89 -4.25 -23.52 -8.49
N PHE A 90 -3.97 -23.93 -7.25
CA PHE A 90 -4.96 -24.10 -6.18
C PHE A 90 -4.38 -23.56 -4.87
N PRO A 91 -4.30 -22.22 -4.70
CA PRO A 91 -3.74 -21.64 -3.48
C PRO A 91 -4.56 -22.02 -2.25
N GLU A 92 -3.87 -22.24 -1.14
CA GLU A 92 -4.54 -22.42 0.14
C GLU A 92 -5.27 -21.14 0.57
N PRO A 93 -6.41 -21.23 1.28
CA PRO A 93 -7.13 -20.05 1.76
C PRO A 93 -6.27 -19.09 2.60
N ALA A 94 -5.31 -19.63 3.36
CA ALA A 94 -4.37 -18.82 4.15
C ALA A 94 -3.47 -17.94 3.27
N VAL A 95 -3.06 -18.43 2.09
CA VAL A 95 -2.24 -17.67 1.13
C VAL A 95 -3.05 -16.51 0.56
N LEU A 96 -4.31 -16.74 0.20
CA LEU A 96 -5.20 -15.69 -0.32
C LEU A 96 -5.45 -14.61 0.74
N LYS A 97 -5.77 -15.00 1.99
CA LYS A 97 -5.95 -14.06 3.11
C LYS A 97 -4.72 -13.22 3.38
N LYS A 98 -3.55 -13.86 3.41
CA LYS A 98 -2.28 -13.16 3.57
C LYS A 98 -2.04 -12.19 2.42
N THR A 99 -2.31 -12.60 1.18
CA THR A 99 -2.10 -11.74 0.01
C THR A 99 -2.98 -10.48 0.04
N VAL A 100 -4.22 -10.56 0.54
CA VAL A 100 -5.06 -9.38 0.77
C VAL A 100 -4.40 -8.42 1.77
N ALA A 101 -3.91 -8.93 2.90
CA ALA A 101 -3.23 -8.10 3.90
C ALA A 101 -1.91 -7.50 3.38
N ASP A 102 -1.17 -8.27 2.56
CA ASP A 102 0.07 -7.81 1.93
C ASP A 102 -0.23 -6.69 0.91
N ILE A 103 -1.28 -6.82 0.08
CA ILE A 103 -1.71 -5.76 -0.87
C ILE A 103 -2.01 -4.46 -0.14
N GLU A 104 -2.82 -4.48 0.92
CA GLU A 104 -3.15 -3.27 1.68
C GLU A 104 -1.92 -2.67 2.37
N THR A 105 -1.05 -3.53 2.90
CA THR A 105 0.21 -3.10 3.52
C THR A 105 1.08 -2.37 2.50
N ASP A 106 1.22 -2.92 1.29
CA ASP A 106 2.03 -2.37 0.22
C ASP A 106 1.47 -1.03 -0.28
N PHE A 107 0.18 -0.97 -0.57
CA PHE A 107 -0.46 0.24 -1.11
C PHE A 107 -0.53 1.39 -0.09
N LEU A 108 -0.87 1.10 1.17
CA LEU A 108 -1.14 2.14 2.17
C LEU A 108 0.11 2.56 2.95
N PHE A 109 1.07 1.65 3.16
CA PHE A 109 2.16 1.87 4.12
C PHE A 109 3.56 1.61 3.54
N LEU A 110 3.84 0.38 3.11
CA LEU A 110 5.21 -0.04 2.79
C LEU A 110 5.78 0.71 1.59
N VAL A 111 5.09 0.73 0.44
CA VAL A 111 5.60 1.40 -0.76
C VAL A 111 5.72 2.92 -0.55
N PRO A 112 4.72 3.64 0.00
CA PRO A 112 4.88 5.05 0.35
C PRO A 112 6.06 5.32 1.30
N THR A 113 6.27 4.46 2.30
CA THR A 113 7.39 4.60 3.26
C THR A 113 8.74 4.40 2.57
N GLN A 114 8.85 3.40 1.68
CA GLN A 114 10.07 3.17 0.90
C GLN A 114 10.39 4.36 -0.02
N ILE A 115 9.38 4.93 -0.69
CA ILE A 115 9.55 6.12 -1.53
C ILE A 115 9.98 7.31 -0.66
N ALA A 116 9.38 7.52 0.51
CA ALA A 116 9.77 8.59 1.43
C ALA A 116 11.23 8.45 1.90
N LEU A 117 11.67 7.24 2.24
CA LEU A 117 13.07 6.96 2.60
C LEU A 117 14.01 7.27 1.43
N GLN A 118 13.65 6.86 0.21
CA GLN A 118 14.46 7.15 -0.98
C GLN A 118 14.55 8.65 -1.25
N LEU A 119 13.42 9.37 -1.20
CA LEU A 119 13.39 10.82 -1.38
C LEU A 119 14.20 11.56 -0.32
N HIS A 120 14.15 11.11 0.93
CA HIS A 120 14.98 11.67 2.00
C HIS A 120 16.47 11.41 1.75
N ALA A 121 16.86 10.18 1.40
CA ALA A 121 18.24 9.84 1.09
C ALA A 121 18.81 10.66 -0.09
N ASP A 122 18.00 10.89 -1.13
CA ASP A 122 18.40 11.65 -2.32
C ASP A 122 18.56 13.16 -2.06
N ASN A 123 17.92 13.68 -1.00
CA ASN A 123 17.96 15.10 -0.63
C ASN A 123 18.82 15.38 0.61
N SER A 124 19.28 14.34 1.29
CA SER A 124 20.12 14.46 2.49
C SER A 124 21.46 15.10 2.16
N ARG A 125 21.93 15.97 3.07
CA ARG A 125 23.27 16.56 2.98
C ARG A 125 24.12 16.02 4.11
N ASN A 126 25.29 15.50 3.75
CA ASN A 126 26.33 15.24 4.74
C ASN A 126 27.01 16.59 5.04
N ASP A 127 27.06 16.96 6.31
CA ASP A 127 27.92 18.03 6.81
C ASP A 127 29.41 17.61 6.78
#